data_AF-A0AAQ0YNG3-F1
#
_entry.id   AF-A0AAQ0YNG3-F1
#
_cell.length_a   1.000
_cell.length_b   1.000
_cell.length_c   1.000
_cell.angle_alpha   90.00
_cell.angle_beta   90.00
_cell.angle_gamma   90.00
#
_symmetry.space_group_name_H-M   'P 1'
#
loop_
_entity.id
_entity.type
_entity.pdbx_description
1 polymer ?
#
loop_
_entity_poly.entity_id
_entity_poly.type
_entity_poly.pdbx_seq_one_letter_code
_entity_poly.pdbx_strand_id
1 'polypeptide(L)'
;MSTRDPGGDDLNTLAAAAGVMVDWVDASDQPRQVSEQSVHAVLSALELPAATAAQRADSLRRCQAQADEPAPLLTVQVGQTLPLRVAAHASGRWSDDSGASEDARADAQGRLRAPQRFGYWTLQIGAITQQVAVAPPRCFSVADACGQPSPRAWGMALQVYSARSLDDGGIGDAAGTVEWLRHAALAGADALALSPVHAARPVSGGYSPYSPSDRRFLDPLHAAPVRILGELALDAINAVPGLRERFDGLHNAALIDWQASAHAKWELLRQLYTRVSPDHADLVAFRNAGGAALEGFARFAAQDFGDNDPQLHVFTQWLAARSWSDAQREAHERGMKIGLIADLAVGFDPNGAEAAAAADTVLRGLVLGAPPDAFNADGQHWGIGAYSPTALRRSGYAPYIALLRAVLRDRGGIRIDHILGLMRLWVVPDGASSNEGAYLAYPLHDLLNLLALESWRH
;
A
#
# COMPACT_ATOMS: atom_id res chain seq x y z
N MET A 1 20.26 -53.47 1.44
CA MET A 1 19.67 -52.48 2.36
C MET A 1 20.16 -51.11 1.90
N SER A 2 19.36 -50.44 1.07
CA SER A 2 19.59 -49.04 0.69
C SER A 2 18.71 -48.21 1.61
N THR A 3 19.34 -47.43 2.49
CA THR A 3 18.68 -46.50 3.38
C THR A 3 18.09 -45.37 2.56
N ARG A 4 16.80 -45.45 2.21
CA ARG A 4 16.02 -44.29 1.81
C ARG A 4 15.86 -43.41 3.05
N ASP A 5 16.41 -42.21 2.97
CA ASP A 5 16.14 -41.13 3.92
C ASP A 5 14.66 -40.74 3.80
N PRO A 6 13.81 -40.93 4.82
CA PRO A 6 12.39 -40.61 4.74
C PRO A 6 12.17 -39.18 5.27
N GLY A 7 12.11 -38.18 4.37
CA GLY A 7 11.49 -36.88 4.72
C GLY A 7 12.03 -35.61 4.07
N GLY A 8 13.15 -35.63 3.33
CA GLY A 8 13.79 -34.39 2.84
C GLY A 8 13.44 -33.93 1.41
N ASP A 9 12.90 -34.82 0.57
CA ASP A 9 12.80 -34.61 -0.89
C ASP A 9 11.36 -34.53 -1.41
N ASP A 10 10.39 -34.31 -0.52
CA ASP A 10 8.96 -34.24 -0.84
C ASP A 10 8.54 -32.83 -1.29
N LEU A 11 7.73 -32.76 -2.37
CA LEU A 11 7.27 -31.50 -2.96
C LEU A 11 6.42 -30.70 -1.98
N ASN A 12 5.57 -31.36 -1.19
CA ASN A 12 4.71 -30.69 -0.22
C ASN A 12 5.51 -30.11 0.94
N THR A 13 6.57 -30.78 1.35
CA THR A 13 7.51 -30.27 2.37
C THR A 13 8.20 -28.98 1.91
N LEU A 14 8.66 -28.94 0.66
CA LEU A 14 9.21 -27.72 0.06
C LEU A 14 8.14 -26.62 -0.10
N ALA A 15 6.94 -26.96 -0.57
CA ALA A 15 5.84 -26.02 -0.72
C ALA A 15 5.50 -25.34 0.62
N ALA A 16 5.38 -26.12 1.70
CA ALA A 16 5.14 -25.60 3.04
C ALA A 16 6.28 -24.68 3.52
N ALA A 17 7.54 -25.05 3.30
CA ALA A 17 8.69 -24.23 3.66
C ALA A 17 8.75 -22.90 2.87
N ALA A 18 8.27 -22.90 1.63
CA ALA A 18 8.15 -21.70 0.79
C ALA A 18 6.88 -20.87 1.07
N GLY A 19 5.99 -21.35 1.94
CA GLY A 19 4.69 -20.72 2.24
C GLY A 19 3.62 -20.95 1.17
N VAL A 20 3.83 -21.88 0.24
CA VAL A 20 2.82 -22.26 -0.77
C VAL A 20 1.83 -23.25 -0.13
N MET A 21 0.56 -22.85 -0.06
CA MET A 21 -0.51 -23.65 0.52
C MET A 21 -1.06 -24.63 -0.53
N VAL A 22 -0.75 -25.91 -0.35
CA VAL A 22 -1.20 -26.99 -1.26
C VAL A 22 -2.66 -27.35 -1.03
N ASP A 23 -3.11 -27.37 0.23
CA ASP A 23 -4.50 -27.65 0.59
C ASP A 23 -5.20 -26.37 1.05
N TRP A 24 -6.43 -26.16 0.60
CA TRP A 24 -7.26 -25.02 0.98
C TRP A 24 -8.74 -25.37 0.92
N VAL A 25 -9.59 -24.47 1.43
CA VAL A 25 -11.05 -24.63 1.42
C VAL A 25 -11.64 -23.50 0.59
N ASP A 26 -12.50 -23.84 -0.36
CA ASP A 26 -13.15 -22.86 -1.24
C ASP A 26 -14.35 -22.16 -0.57
N ALA A 27 -14.95 -21.20 -1.27
CA ALA A 27 -16.07 -20.42 -0.76
C ALA A 27 -17.35 -21.24 -0.53
N SER A 28 -17.39 -22.51 -0.95
CA SER A 28 -18.49 -23.46 -0.74
C SER A 28 -18.14 -24.53 0.30
N ASP A 29 -17.16 -24.25 1.16
CA ASP A 29 -16.62 -25.14 2.20
C ASP A 29 -16.10 -26.48 1.65
N GLN A 30 -15.69 -26.53 0.36
CA GLN A 30 -15.13 -27.75 -0.21
C GLN A 30 -13.60 -27.75 -0.10
N PRO A 31 -12.99 -28.87 0.32
CA PRO A 31 -11.54 -29.02 0.30
C PRO A 31 -11.05 -29.05 -1.16
N ARG A 32 -9.99 -28.30 -1.40
CA ARG A 32 -9.30 -28.18 -2.68
C ARG A 32 -7.82 -28.47 -2.47
N GLN A 33 -7.24 -29.10 -3.49
CA GLN A 33 -5.81 -29.35 -3.55
C GLN A 33 -5.25 -28.74 -4.82
N VAL A 34 -4.15 -28.02 -4.69
CA VAL A 34 -3.40 -27.43 -5.80
C VAL A 34 -2.70 -28.54 -6.57
N SER A 35 -2.72 -28.48 -7.90
CA SER A 35 -2.05 -29.47 -8.73
C SER A 35 -0.53 -29.44 -8.55
N GLU A 36 0.16 -30.58 -8.67
CA GLU A 36 1.64 -30.61 -8.61
C GLU A 36 2.27 -29.68 -9.66
N GLN A 37 1.66 -29.58 -10.84
CA GLN A 37 2.09 -28.65 -11.89
C GLN A 37 2.04 -27.19 -11.42
N SER A 38 0.95 -26.77 -10.80
CA SER A 38 0.80 -25.44 -10.22
C SER A 38 1.81 -25.18 -9.09
N VAL A 39 2.02 -26.16 -8.21
CA VAL A 39 3.04 -26.06 -7.16
C VAL A 39 4.44 -25.88 -7.77
N HIS A 40 4.80 -26.67 -8.78
CA HIS A 40 6.07 -26.52 -9.47
C HIS A 40 6.22 -25.16 -10.16
N ALA A 41 5.17 -24.67 -10.82
CA ALA A 41 5.20 -23.38 -11.52
C ALA A 41 5.37 -22.21 -10.54
N VAL A 42 4.59 -22.20 -9.45
CA VAL A 42 4.70 -21.18 -8.39
C VAL A 42 6.07 -21.23 -7.72
N LEU A 43 6.56 -22.41 -7.34
CA LEU A 43 7.89 -22.56 -6.75
C LEU A 43 9.00 -22.10 -7.71
N SER A 44 8.88 -22.40 -9.00
CA SER A 44 9.85 -21.94 -10.00
C SER A 44 9.86 -20.42 -10.14
N ALA A 45 8.69 -19.77 -10.11
CA ALA A 45 8.56 -18.32 -10.13
C ALA A 45 9.10 -17.66 -8.84
N LEU A 46 9.05 -18.36 -7.70
CA LEU A 46 9.73 -17.98 -6.46
C LEU A 46 11.23 -18.26 -6.45
N GLU A 47 11.82 -18.66 -7.59
CA GLU A 47 13.23 -19.04 -7.74
C GLU A 47 13.65 -20.25 -6.86
N LEU A 48 12.70 -21.15 -6.62
CA LEU A 48 12.85 -22.39 -5.85
C LEU A 48 12.56 -23.60 -6.77
N PRO A 49 13.47 -23.94 -7.71
CA PRO A 49 13.25 -25.05 -8.63
C PRO A 49 13.01 -26.35 -7.86
N ALA A 50 12.08 -27.17 -8.36
CA ALA A 50 11.60 -28.36 -7.66
C ALA A 50 11.45 -29.61 -8.55
N ALA A 51 11.85 -29.55 -9.83
CA ALA A 51 11.61 -30.63 -10.79
C ALA A 51 12.37 -31.93 -10.46
N THR A 52 13.53 -31.84 -9.83
CA THR A 52 14.31 -33.02 -9.37
C THR A 52 14.44 -33.08 -7.85
N ALA A 53 14.73 -34.26 -7.31
CA ALA A 53 14.98 -34.43 -5.88
C ALA A 53 16.15 -33.53 -5.38
N ALA A 54 17.22 -33.43 -6.17
CA ALA A 54 18.36 -32.56 -5.86
C ALA A 54 17.95 -31.08 -5.81
N GLN A 55 17.11 -30.63 -6.75
CA GLN A 55 16.56 -29.28 -6.74
C GLN A 55 15.66 -29.03 -5.53
N ARG A 56 14.82 -30.00 -5.15
CA ARG A 56 13.96 -29.87 -3.96
C ARG A 56 14.77 -29.78 -2.67
N ALA A 57 15.77 -30.64 -2.49
CA ALA A 57 16.66 -30.60 -1.35
C ALA A 57 17.43 -29.27 -1.27
N ASP A 58 17.90 -28.74 -2.41
CA ASP A 58 18.58 -27.45 -2.45
C ASP A 58 17.66 -26.28 -2.10
N SER A 59 16.50 -26.20 -2.73
CA SER A 59 15.48 -25.18 -2.47
C SER A 59 14.98 -25.22 -1.02
N LEU A 60 14.82 -26.41 -0.44
CA LEU A 60 14.42 -26.58 0.96
C LEU A 60 15.49 -26.03 1.91
N ARG A 61 16.77 -26.35 1.67
CA ARG A 61 17.89 -25.78 2.44
C ARG A 61 17.94 -24.25 2.35
N ARG A 62 17.67 -23.69 1.17
CA ARG A 62 17.60 -22.22 0.98
C ARG A 62 16.46 -21.60 1.78
N CYS A 63 15.26 -22.21 1.79
CA CYS A 63 14.14 -21.75 2.60
C CYS A 63 14.46 -21.78 4.10
N GLN A 64 15.09 -22.87 4.57
CA GLN A 64 15.50 -23.03 5.97
C GLN A 64 16.56 -21.98 6.37
N ALA A 65 17.60 -21.82 5.56
CA ALA A 65 18.64 -20.81 5.79
C ALA A 65 18.04 -19.40 5.87
N GLN A 66 17.08 -19.08 5.00
CA GLN A 66 16.38 -17.80 5.00
C GLN A 66 15.50 -17.60 6.25
N ALA A 67 14.86 -18.67 6.74
CA ALA A 67 14.04 -18.59 7.97
C ALA A 67 14.88 -18.30 9.22
N ASP A 68 16.14 -18.74 9.21
CA ASP A 68 17.12 -18.54 10.29
C ASP A 68 17.86 -17.18 10.21
N GLU A 69 17.71 -16.42 9.12
CA GLU A 69 18.29 -15.08 9.01
C GLU A 69 17.72 -14.13 10.09
N PRO A 70 18.59 -13.38 10.80
CA PRO A 70 18.13 -12.38 11.75
C PRO A 70 17.24 -11.34 11.07
N ALA A 71 16.02 -11.18 11.57
CA ALA A 71 15.09 -10.19 11.06
C ALA A 71 15.57 -8.76 11.43
N PRO A 72 15.77 -7.85 10.45
CA PRO A 72 16.20 -6.49 10.76
C PRO A 72 15.23 -5.73 11.65
N LEU A 73 13.94 -6.03 11.54
CA LEU A 73 12.88 -5.52 12.39
C LEU A 73 12.08 -6.69 12.98
N LEU A 74 11.96 -6.73 14.30
CA LEU A 74 11.01 -7.60 14.99
C LEU A 74 9.70 -6.85 15.22
N THR A 75 8.57 -7.55 15.15
CA THR A 75 7.28 -6.99 15.59
C THR A 75 6.79 -7.72 16.84
N VAL A 76 6.17 -6.99 17.75
CA VAL A 76 5.63 -7.55 19.00
C VAL A 76 4.58 -6.61 19.58
N GLN A 77 3.60 -7.13 20.31
CA GLN A 77 2.66 -6.25 21.02
C GLN A 77 3.23 -5.77 22.36
N VAL A 78 2.73 -4.64 22.86
CA VAL A 78 3.10 -4.07 24.17
C VAL A 78 3.13 -5.13 25.27
N GLY A 79 4.22 -5.16 26.05
CA GLY A 79 4.40 -6.06 27.19
C GLY A 79 4.57 -7.56 26.86
N GLN A 80 4.45 -7.98 25.60
CA GLN A 80 4.68 -9.37 25.20
C GLN A 80 6.17 -9.72 25.14
N THR A 81 6.46 -11.02 25.15
CA THR A 81 7.84 -11.52 25.09
C THR A 81 8.37 -11.44 23.67
N LEU A 82 9.58 -10.91 23.49
CA LEU A 82 10.23 -10.87 22.19
C LEU A 82 10.59 -12.28 21.68
N PRO A 83 10.55 -12.52 20.36
CA PRO A 83 11.09 -13.71 19.72
C PRO A 83 12.64 -13.65 19.64
N LEU A 84 13.28 -13.27 20.75
CA LEU A 84 14.72 -13.13 20.89
C LEU A 84 15.14 -13.72 22.24
N ARG A 85 16.32 -14.37 22.27
CA ARG A 85 16.94 -14.89 23.49
C ARG A 85 18.27 -14.19 23.74
N VAL A 86 18.50 -13.84 24.98
CA VAL A 86 19.73 -13.18 25.45
C VAL A 86 20.28 -13.92 26.67
N ALA A 87 21.44 -13.53 27.19
CA ALA A 87 21.95 -14.09 28.44
C ALA A 87 20.99 -13.84 29.61
N ALA A 88 20.88 -14.82 30.52
CA ALA A 88 20.03 -14.69 31.71
C ALA A 88 20.41 -13.45 32.52
N HIS A 89 19.40 -12.70 32.99
CA HIS A 89 19.58 -11.46 33.74
C HIS A 89 20.41 -10.37 33.05
N ALA A 90 20.60 -10.45 31.72
CA ALA A 90 21.26 -9.39 30.98
C ALA A 90 20.49 -8.07 31.12
N SER A 91 21.25 -6.98 31.26
CA SER A 91 20.74 -5.61 31.31
C SER A 91 21.13 -4.85 30.05
N GLY A 92 20.24 -3.98 29.60
CA GLY A 92 20.40 -3.19 28.39
C GLY A 92 19.53 -1.94 28.43
N ARG A 93 19.31 -1.34 27.26
CA ARG A 93 18.51 -0.13 27.08
C ARG A 93 17.58 -0.26 25.89
N TRP A 94 16.37 0.26 26.05
CA TRP A 94 15.44 0.60 24.99
C TRP A 94 15.57 2.08 24.66
N SER A 95 15.58 2.44 23.38
CA SER A 95 15.54 3.84 22.93
C SER A 95 14.56 4.00 21.77
N ASP A 96 13.67 4.98 21.81
CA ASP A 96 12.70 5.27 20.74
C ASP A 96 13.15 6.40 19.80
N ASP A 97 12.38 6.63 18.72
CA ASP A 97 12.61 7.67 17.71
C ASP A 97 12.42 9.11 18.25
N SER A 98 11.81 9.27 19.42
CA SER A 98 11.65 10.56 20.11
C SER A 98 12.82 10.90 21.05
N GLY A 99 13.74 9.94 21.24
CA GLY A 99 14.85 10.06 22.19
C GLY A 99 14.50 9.63 23.62
N ALA A 100 13.32 9.08 23.87
CA ALA A 100 13.00 8.48 25.16
C ALA A 100 13.77 7.16 25.32
N SER A 101 14.13 6.81 26.55
CA SER A 101 14.78 5.53 26.84
C SER A 101 14.30 4.90 28.13
N GLU A 102 14.34 3.57 28.16
CA GLU A 102 13.90 2.74 29.28
C GLU A 102 14.89 1.61 29.51
N ASP A 103 15.01 1.11 30.75
CA ASP A 103 15.88 -0.02 31.07
C ASP A 103 15.33 -1.31 30.45
N ALA A 104 16.19 -2.08 29.78
CA ALA A 104 15.89 -3.44 29.34
C ALA A 104 16.49 -4.45 30.33
N ARG A 105 15.70 -5.41 30.80
CA ARG A 105 16.19 -6.51 31.66
C ARG A 105 15.60 -7.84 31.24
N ALA A 106 16.47 -8.81 31.01
CA ALA A 106 16.06 -10.17 30.74
C ALA A 106 15.75 -10.93 32.03
N ASP A 107 14.82 -11.89 31.95
CA ASP A 107 14.53 -12.79 33.08
C ASP A 107 15.61 -13.89 33.24
N ALA A 108 15.40 -14.79 34.20
CA ALA A 108 16.29 -15.91 34.48
C ALA A 108 16.41 -16.90 33.30
N GLN A 109 15.49 -16.85 32.33
CA GLN A 109 15.48 -17.67 31.12
C GLN A 109 15.94 -16.88 29.88
N GLY A 110 16.48 -15.67 30.07
CA GLY A 110 16.98 -14.85 28.97
C GLY A 110 15.88 -14.28 28.07
N ARG A 111 14.65 -14.14 28.58
CA ARG A 111 13.52 -13.57 27.83
C ARG A 111 13.39 -12.08 28.13
N LEU A 112 13.08 -11.31 27.09
CA LEU A 112 12.83 -9.86 27.18
C LEU A 112 11.37 -9.57 26.87
N ARG A 113 10.77 -8.62 27.61
CA ARG A 113 9.45 -8.08 27.31
C ARG A 113 9.56 -6.77 26.57
N ALA A 114 8.62 -6.52 25.67
CA ALA A 114 8.48 -5.26 24.97
C ALA A 114 8.07 -4.14 25.96
N PRO A 115 8.49 -2.88 25.69
CA PRO A 115 7.95 -1.70 26.38
C PRO A 115 6.42 -1.68 26.44
N GLN A 116 5.88 -0.98 27.45
CA GLN A 116 4.42 -0.78 27.59
C GLN A 116 3.89 0.29 26.64
N ARG A 117 4.78 1.08 26.04
CA ARG A 117 4.47 2.08 25.03
C ARG A 117 4.73 1.51 23.64
N PHE A 118 3.74 1.64 22.76
CA PHE A 118 3.92 1.30 21.35
C PHE A 118 4.81 2.33 20.65
N GLY A 119 5.50 1.92 19.58
CA GLY A 119 6.47 2.74 18.87
C GLY A 119 7.54 1.92 18.17
N TYR A 120 8.47 2.62 17.51
CA TYR A 120 9.69 2.01 16.99
C TYR A 120 10.81 2.17 18.00
N TRP A 121 11.40 1.05 18.40
CA TRP A 121 12.40 0.99 19.45
C TRP A 121 13.67 0.31 18.98
N THR A 122 14.81 0.80 19.45
CA THR A 122 16.10 0.12 19.39
C THR A 122 16.39 -0.52 20.74
N LEU A 123 16.54 -1.85 20.77
CA LEU A 123 17.06 -2.60 21.91
C LEU A 123 18.57 -2.72 21.81
N GLN A 124 19.29 -2.32 22.86
CA GLN A 124 20.72 -2.56 23.03
C GLN A 124 20.96 -3.41 24.28
N ILE A 125 21.50 -4.62 24.13
CA ILE A 125 21.79 -5.53 25.25
C ILE A 125 23.04 -6.37 24.98
N GLY A 126 24.10 -6.14 25.76
CA GLY A 126 25.42 -6.68 25.44
C GLY A 126 25.88 -6.22 24.05
N ALA A 127 26.19 -7.17 23.17
CA ALA A 127 26.55 -6.89 21.77
C ALA A 127 25.34 -6.83 20.81
N ILE A 128 24.13 -7.12 21.29
CA ILE A 128 22.93 -7.17 20.45
C ILE A 128 22.37 -5.75 20.30
N THR A 129 22.18 -5.34 19.05
CA THR A 129 21.37 -4.17 18.68
C THR A 129 20.24 -4.65 17.76
N GLN A 130 18.98 -4.43 18.16
CA GLN A 130 17.81 -4.93 17.44
C GLN A 130 16.74 -3.85 17.31
N GLN A 131 16.21 -3.64 16.10
CA GLN A 131 15.03 -2.81 15.89
C GLN A 131 13.76 -3.61 16.20
N VAL A 132 12.80 -2.96 16.87
CA VAL A 132 11.55 -3.57 17.32
C VAL A 132 10.40 -2.59 17.10
N ALA A 133 9.42 -3.00 16.30
CA ALA A 133 8.13 -2.35 16.20
C ALA A 133 7.22 -2.91 17.31
N VAL A 134 6.99 -2.10 18.34
CA VAL A 134 6.10 -2.44 19.44
C VAL A 134 4.71 -1.93 19.09
N ALA A 135 3.76 -2.83 18.86
CA ALA A 135 2.42 -2.53 18.41
C ALA A 135 1.39 -2.46 19.55
N PRO A 136 0.36 -1.62 19.45
CA PRO A 136 -0.82 -1.71 20.31
C PRO A 136 -1.62 -3.00 20.00
N PRO A 137 -2.49 -3.46 20.92
CA PRO A 137 -3.24 -4.71 20.74
C PRO A 137 -4.35 -4.62 19.67
N ARG A 138 -4.69 -3.41 19.21
CA ARG A 138 -5.70 -3.14 18.19
C ARG A 138 -5.36 -1.86 17.42
N CYS A 139 -5.91 -1.70 16.22
CA CYS A 139 -5.86 -0.44 15.49
C CYS A 139 -6.61 0.69 16.20
N PHE A 140 -6.32 1.94 15.83
CA PHE A 140 -7.18 3.08 16.13
C PHE A 140 -8.55 2.87 15.48
N SER A 141 -9.62 3.13 16.21
CA SER A 141 -10.97 2.74 15.84
C SER A 141 -11.90 3.94 15.70
N VAL A 142 -13.06 3.70 15.09
CA VAL A 142 -14.16 4.69 15.02
C VAL A 142 -14.54 5.19 16.42
N ALA A 143 -14.48 4.33 17.44
CA ALA A 143 -14.76 4.70 18.82
C ALA A 143 -13.74 5.71 19.38
N ASP A 144 -12.46 5.55 19.03
CA ASP A 144 -11.41 6.49 19.44
C ASP A 144 -11.59 7.84 18.72
N ALA A 145 -11.84 7.81 17.40
CA ALA A 145 -12.09 9.01 16.59
C ALA A 145 -13.28 9.83 17.11
N CYS A 146 -14.37 9.14 17.49
CA CYS A 146 -15.58 9.79 17.99
C CYS A 146 -15.52 10.14 19.48
N GLY A 147 -14.52 9.64 20.22
CA GLY A 147 -14.43 9.78 21.67
C GLY A 147 -15.57 9.09 22.43
N GLN A 148 -16.17 8.04 21.86
CA GLN A 148 -17.31 7.32 22.42
C GLN A 148 -17.14 5.81 22.25
N PRO A 149 -17.42 4.96 23.25
CA PRO A 149 -17.22 3.50 23.15
C PRO A 149 -18.06 2.80 22.07
N SER A 150 -19.22 3.36 21.72
CA SER A 150 -20.15 2.77 20.74
C SER A 150 -20.81 3.89 19.93
N PRO A 151 -20.04 4.57 19.06
CA PRO A 151 -20.57 5.67 18.28
C PRO A 151 -21.55 5.15 17.23
N ARG A 152 -22.58 5.92 16.93
CA ARG A 152 -23.47 5.68 15.78
C ARG A 152 -23.02 6.51 14.58
N ALA A 153 -21.72 6.47 14.31
CA ALA A 153 -21.12 7.19 13.20
C ALA A 153 -21.59 6.61 11.86
N TRP A 154 -21.77 7.49 10.88
CA TRP A 154 -22.10 7.09 9.52
C TRP A 154 -21.32 7.95 8.52
N GLY A 155 -21.21 7.47 7.29
CA GLY A 155 -20.56 8.17 6.21
C GLY A 155 -21.06 7.73 4.84
N MET A 156 -20.55 8.37 3.80
CA MET A 156 -20.85 8.02 2.41
C MET A 156 -19.62 7.40 1.75
N ALA A 157 -19.82 6.50 0.79
CA ALA A 157 -18.78 6.03 -0.11
C ALA A 157 -18.92 6.75 -1.45
N LEU A 158 -17.84 7.35 -1.92
CA LEU A 158 -17.79 8.17 -3.13
C LEU A 158 -16.73 7.62 -4.07
N GLN A 159 -17.14 7.33 -5.31
CA GLN A 159 -16.21 7.13 -6.40
C GLN A 159 -15.68 8.51 -6.82
N VAL A 160 -14.43 8.82 -6.48
CA VAL A 160 -13.87 10.17 -6.67
C VAL A 160 -14.01 10.63 -8.11
N TYR A 161 -13.84 9.69 -9.06
CA TYR A 161 -13.92 10.00 -10.48
C TYR A 161 -15.33 10.38 -10.96
N SER A 162 -16.39 10.12 -10.18
CA SER A 162 -17.74 10.58 -10.50
C SER A 162 -18.12 11.89 -9.78
N ALA A 163 -17.27 12.39 -8.90
CA ALA A 163 -17.49 13.62 -8.13
C ALA A 163 -17.07 14.84 -8.95
N ARG A 164 -17.90 15.23 -9.92
CA ARG A 164 -17.56 16.31 -10.85
C ARG A 164 -17.51 17.69 -10.21
N SER A 165 -16.55 18.51 -10.66
CA SER A 165 -16.48 19.95 -10.38
C SER A 165 -16.36 20.75 -11.68
N LEU A 166 -16.41 22.08 -11.62
CA LEU A 166 -16.40 22.93 -12.82
C LEU A 166 -15.08 22.87 -13.61
N ASP A 167 -13.96 22.64 -12.93
CA ASP A 167 -12.61 22.73 -13.49
C ASP A 167 -11.87 21.38 -13.46
N ASP A 168 -12.60 20.27 -13.30
CA ASP A 168 -12.03 18.93 -13.14
C ASP A 168 -11.64 18.26 -14.47
N GLY A 169 -12.10 18.79 -15.60
CA GLY A 169 -11.93 18.17 -16.92
C GLY A 169 -12.86 16.96 -17.17
N GLY A 170 -13.97 16.82 -16.45
CA GLY A 170 -14.99 15.79 -16.61
C GLY A 170 -14.74 14.47 -15.85
N ILE A 171 -13.64 14.37 -15.11
CA ILE A 171 -13.15 13.15 -14.46
C ILE A 171 -13.33 13.12 -12.94
N GLY A 172 -13.89 14.16 -12.33
CA GLY A 172 -13.99 14.28 -10.87
C GLY A 172 -12.66 14.52 -10.16
N ASP A 173 -12.69 15.31 -9.09
CA ASP A 173 -11.49 15.69 -8.34
C ASP A 173 -11.79 15.98 -6.87
N ALA A 174 -10.75 16.42 -6.15
CA ALA A 174 -10.88 16.82 -4.75
C ALA A 174 -11.89 17.97 -4.54
N ALA A 175 -12.09 18.87 -5.50
CA ALA A 175 -13.09 19.94 -5.36
C ALA A 175 -14.50 19.39 -5.40
N GLY A 176 -14.81 18.52 -6.38
CA GLY A 176 -16.12 17.88 -6.43
C GLY A 176 -16.36 16.96 -5.23
N THR A 177 -15.31 16.30 -4.74
CA THR A 177 -15.34 15.54 -3.48
C THR A 177 -15.70 16.42 -2.28
N VAL A 178 -15.13 17.63 -2.19
CA VAL A 178 -15.44 18.59 -1.13
C VAL A 178 -16.91 19.03 -1.17
N GLU A 179 -17.53 19.20 -2.35
CA GLU A 179 -18.97 19.52 -2.41
C GLU A 179 -19.82 18.40 -1.80
N TRP A 180 -19.55 17.14 -2.13
CA TRP A 180 -20.21 16.00 -1.49
C TRP A 180 -19.95 15.94 0.02
N LEU A 181 -18.72 16.23 0.43
CA LEU A 181 -18.32 16.30 1.83
C LEU A 181 -19.15 17.34 2.60
N ARG A 182 -19.37 18.52 2.01
CA ARG A 182 -20.19 19.59 2.61
C ARG A 182 -21.61 19.12 2.86
N HIS A 183 -22.22 18.48 1.86
CA HIS A 183 -23.57 17.95 1.98
C HIS A 183 -23.66 16.84 3.03
N ALA A 184 -22.69 15.92 3.05
CA ALA A 184 -22.64 14.84 4.03
C ALA A 184 -22.46 15.38 5.47
N ALA A 185 -21.55 16.34 5.67
CA ALA A 185 -21.31 16.96 6.98
C ALA A 185 -22.55 17.71 7.49
N LEU A 186 -23.25 18.46 6.62
CA LEU A 186 -24.50 19.13 6.99
C LEU A 186 -25.59 18.14 7.43
N ALA A 187 -25.58 16.92 6.89
CA ALA A 187 -26.47 15.84 7.31
C ALA A 187 -25.98 15.11 8.59
N GLY A 188 -24.82 15.49 9.13
CA GLY A 188 -24.24 14.89 10.33
C GLY A 188 -23.42 13.62 10.07
N ALA A 189 -22.88 13.44 8.86
CA ALA A 189 -21.91 12.38 8.58
C ALA A 189 -20.59 12.64 9.32
N ASP A 190 -19.94 11.56 9.75
CA ASP A 190 -18.61 11.61 10.37
C ASP A 190 -17.49 11.28 9.39
N ALA A 191 -17.83 10.72 8.23
CA ALA A 191 -16.86 10.25 7.25
C ALA A 191 -17.31 10.35 5.79
N LEU A 192 -16.33 10.43 4.89
CA LEU A 192 -16.47 10.21 3.45
C LEU A 192 -15.39 9.23 2.99
N ALA A 193 -15.79 8.01 2.62
CA ALA A 193 -14.90 7.01 2.06
C ALA A 193 -14.71 7.25 0.56
N LEU A 194 -13.46 7.20 0.12
CA LEU A 194 -13.07 7.47 -1.25
C LEU A 194 -12.79 6.16 -1.98
N SER A 195 -13.00 6.12 -3.28
CA SER A 195 -12.29 5.17 -4.15
C SER A 195 -10.78 5.41 -4.09
N PRO A 196 -9.94 4.44 -4.53
CA PRO A 196 -8.50 4.65 -4.54
C PRO A 196 -8.11 5.86 -5.41
N VAL A 197 -7.12 6.62 -4.96
CA VAL A 197 -6.58 7.81 -5.63
C VAL A 197 -5.06 7.70 -5.83
N HIS A 198 -4.59 6.47 -5.95
CA HIS A 198 -3.18 6.10 -6.12
C HIS A 198 -2.65 6.56 -7.49
N ALA A 199 -1.37 6.90 -7.57
CA ALA A 199 -0.75 7.34 -8.82
C ALA A 199 -0.90 6.27 -9.91
N ALA A 200 -1.51 6.65 -11.03
CA ALA A 200 -1.77 5.79 -12.17
C ALA A 200 -0.67 5.89 -13.24
N ARG A 201 -0.70 4.95 -14.19
CA ARG A 201 0.04 5.00 -15.46
C ARG A 201 -0.66 5.95 -16.45
N PRO A 202 0.00 6.38 -17.54
CA PRO A 202 -0.67 7.11 -18.61
C PRO A 202 -1.91 6.38 -19.12
N VAL A 203 -3.02 7.11 -19.26
CA VAL A 203 -4.29 6.55 -19.74
C VAL A 203 -4.21 6.27 -21.24
N SER A 204 -4.05 5.00 -21.61
CA SER A 204 -3.99 4.52 -23.01
C SER A 204 -5.20 3.66 -23.43
N GLY A 205 -6.11 3.37 -22.49
CA GLY A 205 -7.27 2.50 -22.69
C GLY A 205 -8.16 2.47 -21.45
N GLY A 206 -8.69 1.29 -21.09
CA GLY A 206 -9.47 1.11 -19.86
C GLY A 206 -8.69 1.55 -18.62
N TYR A 207 -9.35 2.29 -17.73
CA TYR A 207 -8.76 2.79 -16.48
C TYR A 207 -9.33 2.05 -15.27
N SER A 208 -8.46 1.65 -14.34
CA SER A 208 -8.86 1.07 -13.06
C SER A 208 -8.04 1.69 -11.93
N PRO A 209 -8.67 2.27 -10.89
CA PRO A 209 -7.96 2.76 -9.71
C PRO A 209 -7.36 1.62 -8.86
N TYR A 210 -7.68 0.36 -9.18
CA TYR A 210 -7.18 -0.84 -8.50
C TYR A 210 -5.95 -1.47 -9.17
N SER A 211 -5.45 -0.87 -10.26
CA SER A 211 -4.18 -1.25 -10.90
C SER A 211 -3.21 -0.05 -10.98
N PRO A 212 -2.90 0.60 -9.84
CA PRO A 212 -2.09 1.82 -9.85
C PRO A 212 -0.62 1.54 -10.15
N SER A 213 0.08 2.56 -10.66
CA SER A 213 1.54 2.55 -10.81
C SER A 213 2.24 2.56 -9.45
N ASP A 214 1.72 3.35 -8.50
CA ASP A 214 2.25 3.42 -7.14
C ASP A 214 1.19 3.82 -6.12
N ARG A 215 1.02 3.00 -5.07
CA ARG A 215 0.04 3.23 -4.00
C ARG A 215 0.49 4.22 -2.94
N ARG A 216 1.74 4.66 -2.97
CA ARG A 216 2.30 5.64 -2.02
C ARG A 216 2.14 7.09 -2.52
N PHE A 217 1.89 7.26 -3.81
CA PHE A 217 1.73 8.56 -4.45
C PHE A 217 0.30 8.72 -4.97
N LEU A 218 -0.08 9.96 -5.28
CA LEU A 218 -1.46 10.32 -5.62
C LEU A 218 -1.64 10.48 -7.13
N ASP A 219 -2.83 10.18 -7.67
CA ASP A 219 -3.15 10.48 -9.07
C ASP A 219 -3.33 11.99 -9.28
N PRO A 220 -2.50 12.66 -10.10
CA PRO A 220 -2.68 14.06 -10.43
C PRO A 220 -4.02 14.38 -11.11
N LEU A 221 -4.68 13.40 -11.72
CA LEU A 221 -5.98 13.58 -12.33
C LEU A 221 -7.08 13.90 -11.33
N HIS A 222 -6.87 13.66 -10.03
CA HIS A 222 -7.83 14.04 -8.99
C HIS A 222 -7.39 15.25 -8.15
N ALA A 223 -6.30 15.92 -8.53
CA ALA A 223 -5.95 17.22 -7.97
C ALA A 223 -6.99 18.28 -8.37
N ALA A 224 -7.15 19.30 -7.54
CA ALA A 224 -8.06 20.43 -7.76
C ALA A 224 -7.27 21.75 -7.81
N PRO A 225 -6.56 22.06 -8.92
CA PRO A 225 -5.64 23.20 -8.97
C PRO A 225 -6.29 24.55 -8.67
N VAL A 226 -7.54 24.76 -9.07
CA VAL A 226 -8.28 26.01 -8.80
C VAL A 226 -8.49 26.22 -7.29
N ARG A 227 -8.68 25.16 -6.52
CA ARG A 227 -8.76 25.26 -5.05
C ARG A 227 -7.45 25.68 -4.40
N ILE A 228 -6.31 25.27 -4.98
CA ILE A 228 -4.98 25.48 -4.40
C ILE A 228 -4.33 26.78 -4.89
N LEU A 229 -4.49 27.10 -6.17
CA LEU A 229 -3.81 28.21 -6.84
C LEU A 229 -4.75 29.37 -7.19
N GLY A 230 -6.06 29.21 -7.04
CA GLY A 230 -7.06 30.25 -7.29
C GLY A 230 -7.00 30.78 -8.73
N GLU A 231 -6.92 32.11 -8.85
CA GLU A 231 -6.91 32.84 -10.13
C GLU A 231 -5.80 32.36 -11.08
N LEU A 232 -4.64 31.96 -10.55
CA LEU A 232 -3.52 31.48 -11.38
C LEU A 232 -3.92 30.23 -12.20
N ALA A 233 -4.73 29.34 -11.63
CA ALA A 233 -5.22 28.15 -12.33
C ALA A 233 -6.32 28.50 -13.32
N LEU A 234 -7.22 29.43 -12.99
CA LEU A 234 -8.23 29.92 -13.93
C LEU A 234 -7.59 30.60 -15.14
N ASP A 235 -6.57 31.42 -14.92
CA ASP A 235 -5.78 32.06 -15.98
C ASP A 235 -5.02 31.04 -16.83
N ALA A 236 -4.54 29.94 -16.22
CA ALA A 236 -3.89 28.86 -16.95
C ALA A 236 -4.89 28.12 -17.85
N ILE A 237 -6.11 27.85 -17.37
CA ILE A 237 -7.17 27.24 -18.18
C ILE A 237 -7.49 28.14 -19.38
N ASN A 238 -7.71 29.43 -19.15
CA ASN A 238 -8.10 30.38 -20.20
C ASN A 238 -6.98 30.67 -21.22
N ALA A 239 -5.72 30.48 -20.82
CA ALA A 239 -4.58 30.71 -21.71
C ALA A 239 -4.31 29.54 -22.68
N VAL A 240 -4.83 28.35 -22.41
CA VAL A 240 -4.70 27.19 -23.30
C VAL A 240 -5.84 27.23 -24.31
N PRO A 241 -5.56 27.33 -25.63
CA PRO A 241 -6.60 27.44 -26.64
C PRO A 241 -7.61 26.28 -26.59
N GLY A 242 -8.89 26.63 -26.45
CA GLY A 242 -10.00 25.68 -26.46
C GLY A 242 -10.13 24.81 -25.20
N LEU A 243 -9.31 25.01 -24.16
CA LEU A 243 -9.30 24.11 -23.00
C LEU A 243 -10.57 24.24 -22.15
N ARG A 244 -11.07 25.47 -21.98
CA ARG A 244 -12.34 25.73 -21.28
C ARG A 244 -13.51 25.01 -21.95
N GLU A 245 -13.62 25.15 -23.27
CA GLU A 245 -14.67 24.51 -24.06
C GLU A 245 -14.57 22.98 -24.01
N ARG A 246 -13.33 22.43 -24.02
CA ARG A 246 -13.11 20.99 -23.82
C ARG A 246 -13.55 20.55 -22.43
N PHE A 247 -13.19 21.27 -21.38
CA PHE A 247 -13.61 20.97 -20.00
C PHE A 247 -15.14 20.98 -19.88
N ASP A 248 -15.80 22.00 -20.41
CA ASP A 248 -17.26 22.10 -20.38
C ASP A 248 -17.93 20.95 -21.15
N GLY A 249 -17.38 20.57 -22.31
CA GLY A 249 -17.87 19.42 -23.08
C GLY A 249 -17.73 18.10 -22.32
N LEU A 250 -16.58 17.87 -21.70
CA LEU A 250 -16.29 16.65 -20.91
C LEU A 250 -17.12 16.59 -19.62
N HIS A 251 -17.33 17.73 -18.95
CA HIS A 251 -18.17 17.84 -17.76
C HIS A 251 -19.63 17.45 -18.05
N ASN A 252 -20.13 17.72 -19.27
CA ASN A 252 -21.50 17.42 -19.67
C ASN A 252 -21.66 16.04 -20.35
N ALA A 253 -20.57 15.29 -20.54
CA ALA A 253 -20.63 13.96 -21.15
C ALA A 253 -21.35 12.95 -20.24
N ALA A 254 -22.16 12.06 -20.83
CA ALA A 254 -22.93 11.07 -20.09
C ALA A 254 -22.06 10.04 -19.33
N LEU A 255 -20.92 9.70 -19.89
CA LEU A 255 -19.89 8.85 -19.28
C LEU A 255 -18.57 9.62 -19.23
N ILE A 256 -17.64 9.17 -18.38
CA ILE A 256 -16.29 9.73 -18.31
C ILE A 256 -15.52 9.29 -19.55
N ASP A 257 -15.10 10.26 -20.37
CA ASP A 257 -14.11 10.02 -21.41
C ASP A 257 -12.71 10.12 -20.77
N TRP A 258 -12.20 8.98 -20.29
CA TRP A 258 -10.95 8.92 -19.53
C TRP A 258 -9.76 9.46 -20.31
N GLN A 259 -9.65 9.13 -21.60
CA GLN A 259 -8.52 9.55 -22.41
C GLN A 259 -8.55 11.06 -22.67
N ALA A 260 -9.70 11.60 -23.08
CA ALA A 260 -9.85 13.02 -23.35
C ALA A 260 -9.72 13.86 -22.06
N SER A 261 -10.31 13.39 -20.95
CA SER A 261 -10.23 14.07 -19.66
C SER A 261 -8.80 14.08 -19.12
N ALA A 262 -8.09 12.94 -19.18
CA ALA A 262 -6.69 12.86 -18.77
C ALA A 262 -5.82 13.78 -19.61
N HIS A 263 -6.00 13.78 -20.94
CA HIS A 263 -5.24 14.65 -21.84
C HIS A 263 -5.43 16.12 -21.49
N ALA A 264 -6.68 16.57 -21.35
CA ALA A 264 -7.01 17.96 -21.06
C ALA A 264 -6.51 18.39 -19.67
N LYS A 265 -6.59 17.50 -18.66
CA LYS A 265 -6.08 17.79 -17.31
C LYS A 265 -4.56 17.86 -17.26
N TRP A 266 -3.86 16.96 -17.95
CA TRP A 266 -2.40 17.03 -18.05
C TRP A 266 -1.91 18.26 -18.82
N GLU A 267 -2.66 18.73 -19.81
CA GLU A 267 -2.38 20.00 -20.49
C GLU A 267 -2.45 21.19 -19.52
N LEU A 268 -3.47 21.24 -18.65
CA LEU A 268 -3.55 22.23 -17.57
C LEU A 268 -2.38 22.11 -16.59
N LEU A 269 -2.06 20.90 -16.12
CA LEU A 269 -0.99 20.68 -15.14
C LEU A 269 0.37 21.11 -15.69
N ARG A 270 0.67 20.81 -16.96
CA ARG A 270 1.89 21.28 -17.64
C ARG A 270 1.90 22.81 -17.80
N GLN A 271 0.77 23.42 -18.13
CA GLN A 271 0.69 24.88 -18.21
C GLN A 271 0.93 25.54 -16.85
N LEU A 272 0.35 25.00 -15.79
CA LEU A 272 0.54 25.46 -14.41
C LEU A 272 1.99 25.33 -13.95
N TYR A 273 2.67 24.24 -14.31
CA TYR A 273 4.07 24.03 -13.99
C TYR A 273 4.97 25.15 -14.53
N THR A 274 4.66 25.73 -15.70
CA THR A 274 5.41 26.87 -16.25
C THR A 274 5.14 28.20 -15.55
N ARG A 275 4.04 28.30 -14.80
CA ARG A 275 3.55 29.55 -14.19
C ARG A 275 3.85 29.65 -12.70
N VAL A 276 3.95 28.52 -12.01
CA VAL A 276 4.31 28.49 -10.60
C VAL A 276 5.84 28.57 -10.48
N SER A 277 6.32 29.52 -9.67
CA SER A 277 7.76 29.65 -9.42
C SER A 277 8.32 28.35 -8.81
N PRO A 278 9.46 27.83 -9.29
CA PRO A 278 10.14 26.70 -8.66
C PRO A 278 10.58 27.02 -7.22
N ASP A 279 10.70 28.30 -6.87
CA ASP A 279 11.02 28.78 -5.52
C ASP A 279 9.78 29.01 -4.65
N HIS A 280 8.60 28.56 -5.08
CA HIS A 280 7.39 28.60 -4.26
C HIS A 280 7.65 27.87 -2.93
N ALA A 281 7.62 28.61 -1.81
CA ALA A 281 8.14 28.12 -0.53
C ALA A 281 7.52 26.79 -0.09
N ASP A 282 6.20 26.62 -0.32
CA ASP A 282 5.48 25.41 0.06
C ASP A 282 5.81 24.21 -0.85
N LEU A 283 6.15 24.46 -2.12
CA LEU A 283 6.60 23.43 -3.06
C LEU A 283 8.01 22.97 -2.70
N VAL A 284 8.90 23.91 -2.36
CA VAL A 284 10.27 23.61 -1.90
C VAL A 284 10.21 22.78 -0.61
N ALA A 285 9.36 23.15 0.34
CA ALA A 285 9.15 22.38 1.56
C ALA A 285 8.65 20.96 1.27
N PHE A 286 7.67 20.82 0.37
CA PHE A 286 7.15 19.51 -0.06
C PHE A 286 8.23 18.64 -0.70
N ARG A 287 9.03 19.19 -1.62
CA ARG A 287 10.14 18.47 -2.26
C ARG A 287 11.16 17.99 -1.23
N ASN A 288 11.57 18.88 -0.31
CA ASN A 288 12.54 18.54 0.74
C ASN A 288 12.00 17.43 1.66
N ALA A 289 10.72 17.47 2.02
CA ALA A 289 10.09 16.45 2.85
C ALA A 289 9.92 15.10 2.12
N GLY A 290 9.67 15.11 0.81
CA GLY A 290 9.51 13.91 -0.01
C GLY A 290 10.83 13.17 -0.28
N GLY A 291 11.95 13.90 -0.34
CA GLY A 291 13.30 13.35 -0.42
C GLY A 291 13.51 12.37 -1.58
N ALA A 292 14.37 11.37 -1.35
CA ALA A 292 14.78 10.42 -2.40
C ALA A 292 13.63 9.57 -2.95
N ALA A 293 12.61 9.27 -2.13
CA ALA A 293 11.45 8.49 -2.56
C ALA A 293 10.61 9.26 -3.58
N LEU A 294 10.29 10.53 -3.30
CA LEU A 294 9.56 11.39 -4.22
C LEU A 294 10.36 11.64 -5.51
N GLU A 295 11.65 11.90 -5.40
CA GLU A 295 12.54 12.09 -6.56
C GLU A 295 12.65 10.81 -7.42
N GLY A 296 12.67 9.63 -6.79
CA GLY A 296 12.65 8.34 -7.48
C GLY A 296 11.34 8.13 -8.27
N PHE A 297 10.20 8.36 -7.62
CA PHE A 297 8.90 8.32 -8.27
C PHE A 297 8.80 9.31 -9.43
N ALA A 298 9.22 10.56 -9.22
CA ALA A 298 9.14 11.61 -10.21
C ALA A 298 9.97 11.31 -11.47
N ARG A 299 11.17 10.73 -11.30
CA ARG A 299 11.99 10.28 -12.45
C ARG A 299 11.31 9.14 -13.22
N PHE A 300 10.74 8.18 -12.51
CA PHE A 300 10.02 7.08 -13.15
C PHE A 300 8.80 7.60 -13.91
N ALA A 301 7.97 8.41 -13.26
CA ALA A 301 6.76 8.97 -13.85
C ALA A 301 7.07 9.85 -15.06
N ALA A 302 8.13 10.68 -15.02
CA ALA A 302 8.54 11.46 -16.18
C ALA A 302 8.86 10.59 -17.40
N GLN A 303 9.65 9.52 -17.22
CA GLN A 303 9.94 8.59 -18.30
C GLN A 303 8.67 7.93 -18.83
N ASP A 304 7.78 7.52 -17.93
CA ASP A 304 6.57 6.80 -18.28
C ASP A 304 5.55 7.66 -19.05
N PHE A 305 5.40 8.91 -18.64
CA PHE A 305 4.54 9.89 -19.29
C PHE A 305 5.19 10.56 -20.52
N GLY A 306 6.47 10.26 -20.81
CA GLY A 306 7.22 10.86 -21.91
C GLY A 306 7.58 12.34 -21.66
N ASP A 307 7.64 12.76 -20.41
CA ASP A 307 8.03 14.11 -20.00
C ASP A 307 9.55 14.19 -19.76
N ASN A 308 10.18 15.29 -20.17
CA ASN A 308 11.64 15.47 -20.05
C ASN A 308 12.10 15.95 -18.68
N ASP A 309 11.20 16.53 -17.87
CA ASP A 309 11.53 17.13 -16.58
C ASP A 309 10.79 16.41 -15.42
N PRO A 310 11.50 15.63 -14.60
CA PRO A 310 10.94 15.01 -13.39
C PRO A 310 10.28 15.98 -12.43
N GLN A 311 10.70 17.25 -12.39
CA GLN A 311 10.16 18.22 -11.44
C GLN A 311 8.69 18.58 -11.74
N LEU A 312 8.20 18.35 -12.97
CA LEU A 312 6.77 18.36 -13.27
C LEU A 312 6.01 17.38 -12.37
N HIS A 313 6.53 16.17 -12.19
CA HIS A 313 5.88 15.13 -11.39
C HIS A 313 6.00 15.38 -9.88
N VAL A 314 7.06 16.05 -9.43
CA VAL A 314 7.13 16.60 -8.06
C VAL A 314 6.04 17.66 -7.84
N PHE A 315 5.89 18.57 -8.80
CA PHE A 315 4.88 19.63 -8.77
C PHE A 315 3.44 19.09 -8.74
N THR A 316 3.13 18.09 -9.56
CA THR A 316 1.79 17.50 -9.58
C THR A 316 1.47 16.71 -8.31
N GLN A 317 2.47 16.03 -7.71
CA GLN A 317 2.31 15.42 -6.39
C GLN A 317 2.05 16.46 -5.31
N TRP A 318 2.73 17.61 -5.36
CA TRP A 318 2.46 18.72 -4.44
C TRP A 318 1.01 19.22 -4.57
N LEU A 319 0.53 19.48 -5.78
CA LEU A 319 -0.86 19.89 -6.02
C LEU A 319 -1.87 18.86 -5.52
N ALA A 320 -1.66 17.58 -5.82
CA ALA A 320 -2.53 16.50 -5.38
C ALA A 320 -2.55 16.40 -3.85
N ALA A 321 -1.38 16.40 -3.20
CA ALA A 321 -1.27 16.35 -1.75
C ALA A 321 -2.02 17.51 -1.10
N ARG A 322 -1.78 18.76 -1.55
CA ARG A 322 -2.48 19.94 -1.02
C ARG A 322 -4.00 19.88 -1.23
N SER A 323 -4.45 19.38 -2.38
CA SER A 323 -5.88 19.21 -2.66
C SER A 323 -6.55 18.27 -1.65
N TRP A 324 -5.89 17.16 -1.29
CA TRP A 324 -6.45 16.19 -0.35
C TRP A 324 -6.29 16.59 1.12
N SER A 325 -5.17 17.20 1.51
CA SER A 325 -5.01 17.76 2.87
C SER A 325 -6.01 18.88 3.13
N ASP A 326 -6.33 19.69 2.11
CA ASP A 326 -7.38 20.70 2.15
C ASP A 326 -8.77 20.09 2.39
N ALA A 327 -9.11 19.03 1.64
CA ALA A 327 -10.37 18.32 1.82
C ALA A 327 -10.50 17.68 3.22
N GLN A 328 -9.44 17.07 3.76
CA GLN A 328 -9.45 16.51 5.13
C GLN A 328 -9.64 17.60 6.18
N ARG A 329 -8.93 18.72 6.03
CA ARG A 329 -9.06 19.86 6.96
C ARG A 329 -10.49 20.40 6.96
N GLU A 330 -11.06 20.60 5.78
CA GLU A 330 -12.44 21.07 5.65
C GLU A 330 -13.45 20.06 6.24
N ALA A 331 -13.18 18.75 6.15
CA ALA A 331 -13.97 17.71 6.80
C ALA A 331 -14.09 17.95 8.32
N HIS A 332 -12.95 18.15 8.97
CA HIS A 332 -12.89 18.37 10.41
C HIS A 332 -13.45 19.73 10.82
N GLU A 333 -13.18 20.80 10.06
CA GLU A 333 -13.77 22.13 10.29
C GLU A 333 -15.31 22.09 10.25
N ARG A 334 -15.88 21.15 9.50
CA ARG A 334 -17.33 20.91 9.42
C ARG A 334 -17.86 19.90 10.44
N GLY A 335 -17.01 19.43 11.34
CA GLY A 335 -17.40 18.60 12.49
C GLY A 335 -17.32 17.08 12.26
N MET A 336 -16.89 16.62 11.08
CA MET A 336 -16.67 15.19 10.84
C MET A 336 -15.59 14.65 11.79
N LYS A 337 -15.90 13.59 12.54
CA LYS A 337 -14.94 12.99 13.50
C LYS A 337 -13.83 12.19 12.83
N ILE A 338 -14.11 11.60 11.68
CA ILE A 338 -13.15 10.81 10.90
C ILE A 338 -12.69 11.61 9.68
N GLY A 339 -13.62 12.25 8.97
CA GLY A 339 -13.31 12.90 7.69
C GLY A 339 -13.10 11.88 6.58
N LEU A 340 -12.00 11.98 5.83
CA LEU A 340 -11.76 11.12 4.68
C LEU A 340 -11.26 9.74 5.11
N ILE A 341 -11.86 8.70 4.51
CA ILE A 341 -11.37 7.32 4.59
C ILE A 341 -10.75 6.98 3.24
N ALA A 342 -9.44 6.71 3.21
CA ALA A 342 -8.76 6.27 2.00
C ALA A 342 -9.08 4.81 1.67
N ASP A 343 -8.92 4.43 0.41
CA ASP A 343 -9.06 3.04 -0.03
C ASP A 343 -7.72 2.54 -0.61
N LEU A 344 -7.18 1.50 0.02
CA LEU A 344 -5.91 0.88 -0.34
C LEU A 344 -6.16 -0.29 -1.28
N ALA A 345 -5.72 -0.15 -2.53
CA ALA A 345 -5.75 -1.22 -3.51
C ALA A 345 -4.82 -2.38 -3.10
N VAL A 346 -5.23 -3.61 -3.44
CA VAL A 346 -4.53 -4.86 -3.06
C VAL A 346 -3.08 -4.90 -3.54
N GLY A 347 -2.83 -4.41 -4.75
CA GLY A 347 -1.55 -4.47 -5.44
C GLY A 347 -1.32 -3.28 -6.35
N PHE A 348 -0.29 -3.40 -7.19
CA PHE A 348 0.16 -2.36 -8.11
C PHE A 348 0.49 -2.98 -9.48
N ASP A 349 0.57 -2.16 -10.52
CA ASP A 349 1.06 -2.58 -11.83
C ASP A 349 2.48 -3.16 -11.69
N PRO A 350 2.74 -4.42 -12.12
CA PRO A 350 4.08 -5.04 -12.06
C PRO A 350 5.18 -4.24 -12.78
N ASN A 351 4.79 -3.39 -13.74
CA ASN A 351 5.68 -2.50 -14.48
C ASN A 351 5.56 -1.04 -14.01
N GLY A 352 4.90 -0.78 -12.89
CA GLY A 352 4.70 0.55 -12.30
C GLY A 352 5.86 1.04 -11.43
N ALA A 353 5.72 2.26 -10.94
CA ALA A 353 6.76 2.93 -10.16
C ALA A 353 7.01 2.26 -8.79
N GLU A 354 5.97 1.69 -8.16
CA GLU A 354 6.11 0.96 -6.90
C GLU A 354 6.97 -0.29 -7.10
N ALA A 355 6.70 -1.06 -8.16
CA ALA A 355 7.48 -2.24 -8.51
C ALA A 355 8.95 -1.89 -8.80
N ALA A 356 9.20 -0.81 -9.55
CA ALA A 356 10.55 -0.34 -9.85
C ALA A 356 11.31 0.14 -8.60
N ALA A 357 10.64 0.88 -7.72
CA ALA A 357 11.25 1.40 -6.48
C ALA A 357 11.53 0.30 -5.44
N ALA A 358 10.76 -0.79 -5.49
CA ALA A 358 10.79 -1.89 -4.54
C ALA A 358 11.29 -3.20 -5.20
N ALA A 359 12.11 -3.09 -6.25
CA ALA A 359 12.50 -4.19 -7.13
C ALA A 359 13.03 -5.45 -6.41
N ASP A 360 13.70 -5.29 -5.27
CA ASP A 360 14.26 -6.41 -4.47
C ASP A 360 13.25 -7.02 -3.47
N THR A 361 12.05 -6.45 -3.42
CA THR A 361 10.99 -6.79 -2.46
C THR A 361 9.64 -7.15 -3.09
N VAL A 362 9.52 -7.12 -4.42
CA VAL A 362 8.31 -7.55 -5.15
C VAL A 362 8.37 -9.02 -5.55
N LEU A 363 7.20 -9.65 -5.69
CA LEU A 363 7.08 -10.94 -6.37
C LEU A 363 7.35 -10.75 -7.86
N ARG A 364 8.19 -11.63 -8.43
CA ARG A 364 8.51 -11.65 -9.86
C ARG A 364 7.94 -12.90 -10.50
N GLY A 365 7.44 -12.78 -11.72
CA GLY A 365 6.83 -13.90 -12.46
C GLY A 365 5.52 -14.43 -11.85
N LEU A 366 4.98 -13.75 -10.84
CA LEU A 366 3.71 -14.04 -10.21
C LEU A 366 2.86 -12.77 -10.17
N VAL A 367 1.58 -12.93 -10.48
CA VAL A 367 0.55 -11.90 -10.40
C VAL A 367 -0.59 -12.36 -9.51
N LEU A 368 -1.36 -11.41 -9.01
CA LEU A 368 -2.47 -11.70 -8.12
C LEU A 368 -3.74 -12.06 -8.90
N GLY A 369 -4.57 -12.86 -8.25
CA GLY A 369 -5.89 -13.21 -8.73
C GLY A 369 -6.80 -13.70 -7.62
N ALA A 370 -7.83 -14.43 -8.04
CA ALA A 370 -8.68 -15.23 -7.17
C ALA A 370 -8.85 -16.63 -7.76
N PRO A 371 -8.95 -17.68 -6.93
CA PRO A 371 -9.28 -19.00 -7.42
C PRO A 371 -10.71 -19.02 -8.00
N PRO A 372 -11.05 -20.06 -8.79
CA PRO A 372 -12.42 -20.34 -9.20
C PRO A 372 -13.43 -20.29 -8.05
N ASP A 373 -14.57 -19.64 -8.31
CA ASP A 373 -15.71 -19.59 -7.40
C ASP A 373 -17.04 -19.78 -8.14
N ALA A 374 -18.16 -19.72 -7.41
CA ALA A 374 -19.48 -19.96 -7.97
C ALA A 374 -19.95 -18.89 -8.97
N PHE A 375 -19.37 -17.68 -8.93
CA PHE A 375 -19.71 -16.57 -9.82
C PHE A 375 -18.74 -16.46 -11.01
N ASN A 376 -17.47 -16.82 -10.79
CA ASN A 376 -16.41 -16.87 -11.81
C ASN A 376 -15.77 -18.26 -11.79
N ALA A 377 -16.32 -19.16 -12.60
CA ALA A 377 -15.87 -20.55 -12.68
C ALA A 377 -14.42 -20.71 -13.16
N ASP A 378 -13.89 -19.72 -13.89
CA ASP A 378 -12.50 -19.70 -14.35
C ASP A 378 -11.55 -19.05 -13.35
N GLY A 379 -12.06 -18.50 -12.24
CA GLY A 379 -11.31 -17.64 -11.33
C GLY A 379 -11.12 -16.24 -11.91
N GLN A 380 -10.21 -15.47 -11.31
CA GLN A 380 -9.92 -14.11 -11.74
C GLN A 380 -8.42 -13.89 -11.81
N HIS A 381 -8.00 -13.19 -12.86
CA HIS A 381 -6.63 -12.72 -13.04
C HIS A 381 -6.64 -11.19 -12.97
N TRP A 382 -6.05 -10.61 -11.92
CA TRP A 382 -6.15 -9.17 -11.69
C TRP A 382 -5.03 -8.37 -12.37
N GLY A 383 -3.98 -9.04 -12.84
CA GLY A 383 -2.86 -8.38 -13.55
C GLY A 383 -2.04 -7.41 -12.68
N ILE A 384 -2.14 -7.53 -11.36
CA ILE A 384 -1.40 -6.72 -10.39
C ILE A 384 -0.36 -7.55 -9.65
N GLY A 385 0.75 -6.92 -9.29
CA GLY A 385 1.81 -7.50 -8.47
C GLY A 385 1.60 -7.29 -6.98
N ALA A 386 2.47 -7.91 -6.17
CA ALA A 386 2.51 -7.77 -4.73
C ALA A 386 3.94 -7.82 -4.20
N TYR A 387 4.12 -7.49 -2.92
CA TYR A 387 5.40 -7.68 -2.24
C TYR A 387 5.68 -9.16 -1.96
N SER A 388 6.94 -9.58 -2.09
CA SER A 388 7.36 -10.91 -1.64
C SER A 388 7.31 -10.99 -0.11
N PRO A 389 6.65 -12.00 0.49
CA PRO A 389 6.54 -12.12 1.95
C PRO A 389 7.90 -12.29 2.62
N THR A 390 8.82 -13.01 1.98
CA THR A 390 10.15 -13.24 2.52
C THR A 390 11.05 -12.01 2.37
N ALA A 391 10.93 -11.27 1.27
CA ALA A 391 11.67 -10.03 1.07
C ALA A 391 11.13 -8.87 1.93
N LEU A 392 9.84 -8.86 2.26
CA LEU A 392 9.28 -7.96 3.28
C LEU A 392 9.98 -8.18 4.62
N ARG A 393 10.07 -9.42 5.09
CA ARG A 393 10.76 -9.72 6.36
C ARG A 393 12.23 -9.30 6.31
N ARG A 394 12.95 -9.61 5.22
CA ARG A 394 14.36 -9.25 5.03
C ARG A 394 14.60 -7.74 4.93
N SER A 395 13.64 -6.96 4.46
CA SER A 395 13.71 -5.49 4.43
C SER A 395 13.21 -4.83 5.72
N GLY A 396 12.86 -5.61 6.74
CA GLY A 396 12.24 -5.08 7.95
C GLY A 396 10.89 -4.41 7.67
N TYR A 397 10.16 -4.91 6.67
CA TYR A 397 8.84 -4.43 6.23
C TYR A 397 8.84 -2.96 5.76
N ALA A 398 10.00 -2.39 5.42
CA ALA A 398 10.16 -1.00 5.01
C ALA A 398 9.16 -0.54 3.93
N PRO A 399 8.92 -1.27 2.82
CA PRO A 399 7.97 -0.82 1.81
C PRO A 399 6.51 -0.85 2.30
N TYR A 400 6.13 -1.83 3.13
CA TYR A 400 4.79 -1.88 3.72
C TYR A 400 4.55 -0.75 4.73
N ILE A 401 5.54 -0.43 5.57
CA ILE A 401 5.47 0.70 6.50
C ILE A 401 5.34 2.02 5.71
N ALA A 402 6.16 2.20 4.67
CA ALA A 402 6.09 3.39 3.82
C ALA A 402 4.71 3.54 3.15
N LEU A 403 4.11 2.43 2.70
CA LEU A 403 2.77 2.39 2.15
C LEU A 403 1.71 2.82 3.17
N LEU A 404 1.70 2.23 4.37
CA LEU A 404 0.74 2.60 5.42
C LEU A 404 0.84 4.09 5.77
N ARG A 405 2.05 4.61 5.95
CA ARG A 405 2.29 6.04 6.22
C ARG A 405 1.79 6.95 5.12
N ALA A 406 1.97 6.54 3.87
CA ALA A 406 1.53 7.33 2.73
C ALA A 406 0.00 7.38 2.63
N VAL A 407 -0.68 6.23 2.81
CA VAL A 407 -2.14 6.15 2.70
C VAL A 407 -2.85 6.77 3.90
N LEU A 408 -2.29 6.66 5.10
CA LEU A 408 -2.86 7.26 6.32
C LEU A 408 -2.57 8.76 6.44
N ARG A 409 -1.61 9.30 5.67
CA ARG A 409 -1.30 10.73 5.71
C ARG A 409 -2.52 11.56 5.33
N ASP A 410 -2.90 12.48 6.21
CA ASP A 410 -4.04 13.38 6.05
C ASP A 410 -5.37 12.65 5.80
N ARG A 411 -5.56 11.47 6.41
CA ARG A 411 -6.80 10.69 6.39
C ARG A 411 -7.18 10.29 7.81
N GLY A 412 -8.48 10.20 8.11
CA GLY A 412 -8.93 9.69 9.40
C GLY A 412 -9.22 8.19 9.42
N GLY A 413 -9.10 7.51 8.28
CA GLY A 413 -9.27 6.07 8.20
C GLY A 413 -8.77 5.47 6.88
N ILE A 414 -8.71 4.15 6.88
CA ILE A 414 -8.29 3.35 5.73
C ILE A 414 -9.23 2.15 5.56
N ARG A 415 -9.76 1.97 4.34
CA ARG A 415 -10.30 0.71 3.84
C ARG A 415 -9.14 -0.05 3.21
N ILE A 416 -8.94 -1.29 3.64
CA ILE A 416 -7.95 -2.18 3.03
C ILE A 416 -8.70 -3.18 2.16
N ASP A 417 -8.55 -3.04 0.85
CA ASP A 417 -9.14 -3.97 -0.08
C ASP A 417 -8.50 -5.35 0.09
N HIS A 418 -9.33 -6.40 0.00
CA HIS A 418 -8.90 -7.79 0.19
C HIS A 418 -7.99 -7.99 1.42
N ILE A 419 -8.46 -7.62 2.63
CA ILE A 419 -7.70 -7.72 3.90
C ILE A 419 -7.09 -9.12 4.16
N LEU A 420 -7.67 -10.17 3.57
CA LEU A 420 -7.11 -11.53 3.60
C LEU A 420 -5.69 -11.60 3.01
N GLY A 421 -5.30 -10.66 2.17
CA GLY A 421 -3.95 -10.51 1.63
C GLY A 421 -2.86 -10.32 2.70
N LEU A 422 -3.22 -9.90 3.92
CA LEU A 422 -2.29 -9.89 5.05
C LEU A 422 -1.95 -11.32 5.53
N MET A 423 -2.83 -12.28 5.26
CA MET A 423 -2.66 -13.70 5.63
C MET A 423 -2.19 -14.54 4.45
N ARG A 424 -2.80 -14.37 3.27
CA ARG A 424 -2.48 -15.13 2.07
C ARG A 424 -3.01 -14.43 0.82
N LEU A 425 -2.32 -14.61 -0.30
CA LEU A 425 -2.79 -14.15 -1.61
C LEU A 425 -2.81 -15.31 -2.60
N TRP A 426 -3.82 -15.35 -3.46
CA TRP A 426 -3.82 -16.26 -4.60
C TRP A 426 -2.87 -15.70 -5.66
N VAL A 427 -1.77 -16.42 -5.89
CA VAL A 427 -0.75 -16.05 -6.86
C VAL A 427 -0.83 -16.98 -8.06
N VAL A 428 -0.72 -16.38 -9.25
CA VAL A 428 -0.78 -17.08 -10.53
C VAL A 428 0.52 -16.80 -11.27
N PRO A 429 1.20 -17.81 -11.84
CA PRO A 429 2.33 -17.58 -12.74
C PRO A 429 1.93 -16.66 -13.89
N ASP A 430 2.81 -15.71 -14.23
CA ASP A 430 2.50 -14.75 -15.30
C ASP A 430 2.24 -15.47 -16.64
N GLY A 431 1.14 -15.12 -17.30
CA GLY A 431 0.64 -15.77 -18.51
C GLY A 431 -0.09 -17.11 -18.32
N ALA A 432 -0.21 -17.63 -17.10
CA ALA A 432 -0.98 -18.83 -16.79
C ALA A 432 -2.47 -18.54 -16.53
N SER A 433 -3.29 -19.59 -16.54
CA SER A 433 -4.72 -19.48 -16.21
C SER A 433 -4.92 -19.32 -14.70
N SER A 434 -6.01 -18.66 -14.28
CA SER A 434 -6.27 -18.37 -12.85
C SER A 434 -6.45 -19.64 -12.01
N ASN A 435 -6.83 -20.76 -12.64
CA ASN A 435 -6.93 -22.08 -12.00
C ASN A 435 -5.57 -22.77 -11.78
N GLU A 436 -4.49 -22.24 -12.34
CA GLU A 436 -3.13 -22.76 -12.18
C GLU A 436 -2.38 -22.10 -11.02
N GLY A 437 -3.04 -21.22 -10.26
CA GLY A 437 -2.46 -20.55 -9.10
C GLY A 437 -2.40 -21.39 -7.83
N ALA A 438 -1.87 -20.77 -6.78
CA ALA A 438 -1.86 -21.30 -5.42
C ALA A 438 -1.97 -20.17 -4.41
N TYR A 439 -2.40 -20.47 -3.19
CA TYR A 439 -2.27 -19.49 -2.10
C TYR A 439 -0.81 -19.42 -1.62
N LEU A 440 -0.27 -18.21 -1.55
CA LEU A 440 1.00 -17.90 -0.90
C LEU A 440 0.74 -17.25 0.46
N ALA A 441 1.33 -17.79 1.52
CA ALA A 441 1.19 -17.29 2.88
C ALA A 441 1.98 -15.99 3.10
N TYR A 442 1.37 -15.07 3.85
CA TYR A 442 1.95 -13.79 4.26
C TYR A 442 2.12 -13.73 5.78
N PRO A 443 3.07 -12.94 6.30
CA PRO A 443 3.36 -12.84 7.73
C PRO A 443 2.27 -12.04 8.49
N LEU A 444 1.09 -12.63 8.65
CA LEU A 444 -0.12 -12.00 9.18
C LEU A 444 0.11 -11.20 10.46
N HIS A 445 0.76 -11.79 11.46
CA HIS A 445 0.95 -11.15 12.75
C HIS A 445 1.85 -9.92 12.65
N ASP A 446 2.92 -9.97 11.83
CA ASP A 446 3.79 -8.83 11.62
C ASP A 446 3.06 -7.70 10.89
N LEU A 447 2.31 -8.03 9.84
CA LEU A 447 1.56 -7.05 9.08
C LEU A 447 0.44 -6.41 9.92
N LEU A 448 -0.27 -7.18 10.74
CA LEU A 448 -1.28 -6.64 11.67
C LEU A 448 -0.66 -5.77 12.76
N ASN A 449 0.49 -6.16 13.32
CA ASN A 449 1.20 -5.35 14.31
C ASN A 449 1.62 -4.00 13.71
N LEU A 450 2.17 -4.00 12.50
CA LEU A 450 2.56 -2.77 11.80
C LEU A 450 1.36 -1.92 11.41
N LEU A 451 0.27 -2.53 10.94
CA LEU A 451 -0.98 -1.83 10.65
C LEU A 451 -1.55 -1.15 11.90
N ALA A 452 -1.62 -1.88 13.02
CA ALA A 452 -2.08 -1.33 14.29
C ALA A 452 -1.18 -0.19 14.74
N LEU A 453 0.15 -0.35 14.67
CA LEU A 453 1.11 0.68 15.04
C LEU A 453 0.92 1.96 14.21
N GLU A 454 0.90 1.85 12.88
CA GLU A 454 0.78 3.03 12.01
C GLU A 454 -0.60 3.68 12.13
N SER A 455 -1.67 2.90 12.36
CA SER A 455 -3.03 3.46 12.57
C SER A 455 -3.16 4.36 13.81
N TRP A 456 -2.31 4.20 14.82
CA TRP A 456 -2.31 5.06 16.02
C TRP A 456 -1.35 6.25 15.89
N ARG A 457 -0.39 6.19 14.95
CA ARG A 457 0.61 7.24 14.74
C ARG A 457 0.14 8.32 13.76
N HIS A 458 -0.91 8.02 12.99
CA HIS A 458 -1.57 8.89 12.03
C HIS A 458 -3.02 9.05 12.44
#